data_AF-A0A7C9HQE4-F1
#
_entry.id   AF-A0A7C9HQE4-F1
#
_cell.length_a   1.000
_cell.length_b   1.000
_cell.length_c   1.000
_cell.angle_alpha   90.00
_cell.angle_beta   90.00
_cell.angle_gamma   90.00
#
_symmetry.space_group_name_H-M   'P 1'
#
loop_
_entity.id
_entity.type
_entity.pdbx_description
1 polymer ?
#
loop_
_entity_poly.entity_id
_entity_poly.type
_entity_poly.pdbx_seq_one_letter_code
_entity_poly.pdbx_strand_id
1 'polypeptide(L)'
;MPNSIFTRALLITALLIGSHITGMAKASSSTAANMHTSQPKRDTCWSESLTIKLIRDQEEQTYTAPDLRQLSAERPTPFNIFAHKTAQAWVDLLANHRPCNTDAKSINAIRSSSLTFLYCPLFDAPSRCNASPNETGSTMAVLAETPWARIEDSAPDPIEMTGTFKWDIRQFLIDRQVIETAQAVSLPGALSKETFQLYLQDYVESILLASSAEARDKQLEEIKERIPADILWLFRNAWQTTRGPFENEVANAVDAFEEDILEYALSLGQHILDKALDESTSAVNITTAAQVPENIQTLLRTIDLRN
;
A
#
# COMPACT_ATOMS: atom_id res chain seq x y z
N MET A 1 -51.93 8.75 15.57
CA MET A 1 -52.56 8.27 14.31
C MET A 1 -53.79 9.14 14.04
N PRO A 2 -54.15 9.50 12.79
CA PRO A 2 -53.57 9.09 11.49
C PRO A 2 -53.08 10.27 10.62
N ASN A 3 -51.98 10.05 9.88
CA ASN A 3 -51.86 9.99 8.40
C ASN A 3 -51.95 11.35 7.68
N SER A 4 -50.83 11.86 7.15
CA SER A 4 -50.24 11.53 5.84
C SER A 4 -50.95 12.24 4.69
N ILE A 5 -50.21 12.98 3.85
CA ILE A 5 -50.03 12.68 2.42
C ILE A 5 -49.05 13.70 1.81
N PHE A 6 -47.94 13.13 1.35
CA PHE A 6 -47.03 13.61 0.32
C PHE A 6 -47.78 13.97 -0.98
N THR A 7 -47.50 15.12 -1.61
CA THR A 7 -47.48 15.19 -3.09
C THR A 7 -46.58 16.32 -3.63
N ARG A 8 -45.59 15.87 -4.40
CA ARG A 8 -44.73 16.48 -5.44
C ARG A 8 -45.24 17.72 -6.19
N ALA A 9 -44.29 18.59 -6.57
CA ALA A 9 -43.99 19.03 -7.97
C ALA A 9 -42.70 19.88 -7.95
N LEU A 10 -41.55 19.50 -8.53
CA LEU A 10 -41.15 19.37 -9.95
C LEU A 10 -40.88 20.72 -10.68
N LEU A 11 -39.60 20.91 -11.02
CA LEU A 11 -39.04 21.39 -12.30
C LEU A 11 -38.67 22.88 -12.51
N ILE A 12 -37.60 23.03 -13.33
CA ILE A 12 -37.09 24.20 -14.10
C ILE A 12 -36.03 25.02 -13.32
N THR A 13 -34.77 25.18 -13.76
CA THR A 13 -34.30 25.66 -15.08
C THR A 13 -32.82 25.30 -15.32
N ALA A 14 -32.48 25.03 -16.59
CA ALA A 14 -31.13 24.97 -17.14
C ALA A 14 -30.70 26.31 -17.77
N LEU A 15 -29.45 26.35 -18.24
CA LEU A 15 -28.71 27.39 -18.98
C LEU A 15 -27.98 28.45 -18.14
N LEU A 16 -26.66 28.59 -18.35
CA LEU A 16 -26.07 29.45 -19.40
C LEU A 16 -24.57 29.14 -19.61
N ILE A 17 -24.18 29.02 -20.90
CA ILE A 17 -23.00 29.61 -21.58
C ILE A 17 -21.61 29.19 -21.04
N GLY A 18 -20.70 28.56 -21.80
CA GLY A 18 -20.36 28.74 -23.21
C GLY A 18 -19.20 29.72 -23.37
N SER A 19 -17.95 29.27 -23.22
CA SER A 19 -16.77 30.04 -23.64
C SER A 19 -15.82 29.14 -24.44
N HIS A 20 -15.90 29.26 -25.75
CA HIS A 20 -14.87 28.80 -26.67
C HIS A 20 -13.66 29.74 -26.57
N ILE A 21 -12.48 29.19 -26.31
CA ILE A 21 -11.21 29.85 -26.65
C ILE A 21 -10.55 28.98 -27.71
N THR A 22 -10.66 29.45 -28.95
CA THR A 22 -9.88 29.03 -30.11
C THR A 22 -8.55 29.77 -30.11
N GLY A 23 -7.46 29.05 -29.84
CA GLY A 23 -6.09 29.53 -30.03
C GLY A 23 -5.40 28.75 -31.15
N MET A 24 -5.22 29.40 -32.29
CA MET A 24 -4.51 28.87 -33.46
C MET A 24 -2.98 28.80 -33.25
N ALA A 25 -2.43 27.67 -33.71
CA ALA A 25 -1.19 27.49 -34.48
C ALA A 25 0.17 27.98 -33.91
N LYS A 26 1.06 27.01 -33.67
CA LYS A 26 2.28 26.89 -34.48
C LYS A 26 2.79 25.45 -34.50
N ALA A 27 2.70 24.82 -35.66
CA ALA A 27 3.42 23.59 -35.95
C ALA A 27 4.91 23.95 -36.14
N SER A 28 5.76 23.44 -35.27
CA SER A 28 7.18 23.26 -35.56
C SER A 28 7.45 21.76 -35.63
N SER A 29 7.59 21.24 -36.85
CA SER A 29 8.09 19.90 -37.09
C SER A 29 9.57 19.85 -36.73
N SER A 30 9.91 19.33 -35.55
CA SER A 30 11.23 18.76 -35.33
C SER A 30 11.14 17.25 -35.54
N THR A 31 11.74 16.81 -36.63
CA THR A 31 11.95 15.40 -36.95
C THR A 31 13.00 14.85 -35.98
N ALA A 32 12.57 14.47 -34.79
CA ALA A 32 13.38 13.62 -33.92
C ALA A 32 13.18 12.18 -34.38
N ALA A 33 14.21 11.63 -35.02
CA ALA A 33 14.27 10.22 -35.38
C ALA A 33 14.12 9.38 -34.10
N ASN A 34 13.01 8.67 -33.98
CA ASN A 34 12.79 7.61 -33.02
C ASN A 34 13.82 6.50 -33.27
N MET A 35 14.98 6.58 -32.62
CA MET A 35 15.74 5.40 -32.27
C MET A 35 14.96 4.69 -31.16
N HIS A 36 14.03 3.82 -31.56
CA HIS A 36 13.62 2.71 -30.71
C HIS A 36 14.86 1.82 -30.51
N THR A 37 15.70 2.17 -29.53
CA THR A 37 16.51 1.18 -28.84
C THR A 37 15.52 0.29 -28.10
N SER A 38 15.09 -0.78 -28.76
CA SER A 38 14.48 -1.92 -28.11
C SER A 38 15.45 -2.37 -27.03
N GLN A 39 15.18 -2.02 -25.78
CA GLN A 39 15.87 -2.62 -24.65
C GLN A 39 15.73 -4.14 -24.82
N PRO A 40 16.84 -4.90 -24.77
CA PRO A 40 16.75 -6.35 -24.85
C PRO A 40 15.81 -6.81 -23.74
N LYS A 41 14.75 -7.54 -24.11
CA LYS A 41 13.94 -8.29 -23.16
C LYS A 41 14.90 -9.21 -22.41
N ARG A 42 15.24 -8.84 -21.18
CA ARG A 42 15.95 -9.71 -20.25
C ARG A 42 14.92 -10.69 -19.69
N ASP A 43 14.44 -11.60 -20.52
CA ASP A 43 13.72 -12.77 -20.03
C ASP A 43 14.79 -13.62 -19.31
N THR A 44 14.78 -13.57 -17.98
CA THR A 44 15.75 -14.27 -17.13
C THR A 44 15.13 -15.57 -16.63
N CYS A 45 15.96 -16.57 -16.28
CA CYS A 45 15.44 -17.84 -15.73
C CYS A 45 14.55 -17.64 -14.49
N TRP A 46 14.77 -16.55 -13.74
CA TRP A 46 13.93 -16.15 -12.62
C TRP A 46 12.53 -15.71 -13.03
N SER A 47 12.38 -15.05 -14.17
CA SER A 47 11.07 -14.63 -14.69
C SER A 47 10.23 -15.80 -15.19
N GLU A 48 10.87 -16.88 -15.67
CA GLU A 48 10.20 -18.08 -16.18
C GLU A 48 9.63 -18.96 -15.06
N SER A 49 10.24 -18.91 -13.87
CA SER A 49 9.83 -19.70 -12.70
C SER A 49 9.13 -18.87 -11.61
N LEU A 50 8.87 -17.59 -11.86
CA LEU A 50 8.22 -16.71 -10.90
C LEU A 50 6.73 -17.00 -10.80
N THR A 51 6.32 -17.46 -9.62
CA THR A 51 4.91 -17.52 -9.21
C THR A 51 4.56 -16.30 -8.39
N ILE A 52 3.47 -15.61 -8.72
CA ILE A 52 2.95 -14.48 -7.94
C ILE A 52 1.59 -14.86 -7.37
N LYS A 53 1.40 -14.68 -6.07
CA LYS A 53 0.12 -14.83 -5.38
C LYS A 53 -0.37 -13.47 -4.93
N LEU A 54 -1.59 -13.10 -5.32
CA LEU A 54 -2.31 -11.96 -4.78
C LEU A 54 -3.39 -12.49 -3.85
N ILE A 55 -3.37 -12.03 -2.60
CA ILE A 55 -4.37 -12.36 -1.61
C ILE A 55 -5.07 -11.07 -1.21
N ARG A 56 -6.35 -10.98 -1.55
CA ARG A 56 -7.24 -9.90 -1.15
C ARG A 56 -8.43 -10.51 -0.42
N ASP A 57 -8.62 -10.12 0.82
CA ASP A 57 -9.65 -10.70 1.68
C ASP A 57 -9.51 -12.23 1.82
N GLN A 58 -10.51 -13.00 1.36
CA GLN A 58 -10.49 -14.47 1.32
C GLN A 58 -10.20 -15.02 -0.08
N GLU A 59 -9.96 -14.16 -1.07
CA GLU A 59 -9.67 -14.56 -2.43
C GLU A 59 -8.16 -14.68 -2.64
N GLU A 60 -7.70 -15.85 -3.06
CA GLU A 60 -6.32 -16.11 -3.46
C GLU A 60 -6.26 -16.33 -4.97
N GLN A 61 -5.49 -15.50 -5.67
CA GLN A 61 -5.29 -15.59 -7.12
C GLN A 61 -3.80 -15.76 -7.41
N THR A 62 -3.47 -16.75 -8.24
CA THR A 62 -2.08 -17.05 -8.61
C THR A 62 -1.85 -16.68 -10.07
N TYR A 63 -0.70 -16.06 -10.33
CA TYR A 63 -0.30 -15.49 -11.61
C TYR A 63 1.13 -15.89 -11.94
N THR A 64 1.45 -15.83 -13.23
CA THR A 64 2.83 -15.79 -13.71
C THR A 64 3.28 -14.35 -13.97
N ALA A 65 4.58 -14.12 -14.18
CA ALA A 65 5.10 -12.77 -14.44
C ALA A 65 4.43 -12.05 -15.64
N PRO A 66 4.15 -12.70 -16.78
CA PRO A 66 3.37 -12.10 -17.86
C PRO A 66 1.95 -11.69 -17.46
N ASP A 67 1.25 -12.53 -16.69
CA ASP A 67 -0.15 -12.30 -16.34
C ASP A 67 -0.32 -11.09 -15.41
N LEU A 68 0.63 -10.85 -14.51
CA LEU A 68 0.58 -9.73 -13.58
C LEU A 68 0.63 -8.37 -14.30
N ARG A 69 1.34 -8.30 -15.43
CA ARG A 69 1.36 -7.09 -16.28
C ARG A 69 -0.03 -6.79 -16.81
N GLN A 70 -0.73 -7.82 -17.29
CA GLN A 70 -2.09 -7.70 -17.79
C GLN A 70 -3.06 -7.28 -16.68
N LEU A 71 -2.97 -7.88 -15.50
CA LEU A 71 -3.86 -7.56 -14.37
C LEU A 71 -3.79 -6.08 -13.98
N SER A 72 -2.58 -5.52 -13.87
CA SER A 72 -2.41 -4.10 -13.53
C SER A 72 -2.95 -3.14 -14.60
N ALA A 73 -3.02 -3.59 -15.85
CA ALA A 73 -3.54 -2.78 -16.96
C ALA A 73 -5.07 -2.84 -17.02
N GLU A 74 -5.66 -4.00 -16.72
CA GLU A 74 -7.10 -4.21 -16.76
C GLU A 74 -7.82 -3.73 -15.50
N ARG A 75 -7.14 -3.79 -14.34
CA ARG A 75 -7.67 -3.39 -13.03
C ARG A 75 -6.63 -2.60 -12.24
N PRO A 76 -6.41 -1.32 -12.59
CA PRO A 76 -5.38 -0.49 -11.96
C PRO A 76 -5.82 -0.01 -10.57
N THR A 77 -5.73 -0.88 -9.57
CA THR A 77 -5.80 -0.47 -8.16
C THR A 77 -4.39 -0.21 -7.63
N PRO A 78 -4.22 0.65 -6.60
CA PRO A 78 -2.91 0.89 -5.98
C PRO A 78 -2.20 -0.41 -5.57
N PHE A 79 -2.93 -1.34 -4.94
CA PHE A 79 -2.42 -2.67 -4.59
C PHE A 79 -1.92 -3.48 -5.79
N ASN A 80 -2.66 -3.51 -6.90
CA ASN A 80 -2.24 -4.25 -8.10
C ASN A 80 -1.02 -3.61 -8.77
N ILE A 81 -0.95 -2.28 -8.78
CA ILE A 81 0.22 -1.55 -9.30
C ILE A 81 1.44 -1.83 -8.41
N PHE A 82 1.28 -1.80 -7.10
CA PHE A 82 2.31 -2.16 -6.14
C PHE A 82 2.83 -3.59 -6.38
N ALA A 83 1.93 -4.57 -6.50
CA ALA A 83 2.32 -5.95 -6.74
C ALA A 83 3.09 -6.11 -8.07
N HIS A 84 2.61 -5.50 -9.15
CA HIS A 84 3.30 -5.50 -10.44
C HIS A 84 4.71 -4.94 -10.30
N LYS A 85 4.83 -3.70 -9.83
CA LYS A 85 6.11 -2.97 -9.84
C LYS A 85 7.12 -3.61 -8.89
N THR A 86 6.69 -4.09 -7.74
CA THR A 86 7.55 -4.83 -6.80
C THR A 86 8.00 -6.17 -7.39
N ALA A 87 7.12 -6.91 -8.06
CA ALA A 87 7.50 -8.15 -8.76
C ALA A 87 8.48 -7.88 -9.92
N GLN A 88 8.31 -6.78 -10.64
CA GLN A 88 9.25 -6.36 -11.67
C GLN A 88 10.63 -6.04 -11.06
N ALA A 89 10.67 -5.22 -10.02
CA ALA A 89 11.90 -4.89 -9.30
C ALA A 89 12.63 -6.13 -8.78
N TRP A 90 11.89 -7.09 -8.22
CA TRP A 90 12.41 -8.38 -7.78
C TRP A 90 13.13 -9.13 -8.90
N VAL A 91 12.49 -9.28 -10.06
CA VAL A 91 13.09 -9.95 -11.23
C VAL A 91 14.34 -9.22 -11.71
N ASP A 92 14.28 -7.88 -11.79
CA ASP A 92 15.39 -7.06 -12.26
C ASP A 92 16.60 -7.17 -11.32
N LEU A 93 16.38 -7.17 -10.01
CA LEU A 93 17.43 -7.33 -9.01
C LEU A 93 18.01 -8.74 -9.02
N LEU A 94 17.17 -9.79 -9.07
CA LEU A 94 17.66 -11.16 -9.17
C LEU A 94 18.48 -11.40 -10.43
N ALA A 95 18.10 -10.80 -11.56
CA ALA A 95 18.86 -10.85 -12.79
C ALA A 95 20.27 -10.25 -12.64
N ASN A 96 20.41 -9.18 -11.85
CA ASN A 96 21.67 -8.47 -11.66
C ASN A 96 22.56 -9.12 -10.58
N HIS A 97 21.97 -9.54 -9.46
CA HIS A 97 22.71 -10.09 -8.32
C HIS A 97 22.97 -11.59 -8.45
N ARG A 98 22.07 -12.32 -9.13
CA ARG A 98 22.12 -13.79 -9.20
C ARG A 98 21.90 -14.28 -10.64
N PRO A 99 22.83 -13.96 -11.56
CA PRO A 99 22.68 -14.30 -12.96
C PRO A 99 22.53 -15.81 -13.17
N CYS A 100 21.61 -16.18 -14.04
CA CYS A 100 21.40 -17.55 -14.46
C CYS A 100 22.60 -18.02 -15.29
N ASN A 101 23.40 -18.95 -14.77
CA ASN A 101 24.52 -19.48 -15.53
C ASN A 101 24.00 -20.52 -16.54
N THR A 102 23.78 -20.09 -17.79
CA THR A 102 23.24 -20.95 -18.86
C THR A 102 24.24 -21.96 -19.42
N ASP A 103 25.53 -21.84 -19.05
CA ASP A 103 26.62 -22.63 -19.64
C ASP A 103 26.92 -23.93 -18.88
N ALA A 104 26.28 -24.17 -17.73
CA ALA A 104 26.49 -25.41 -16.98
C ALA A 104 25.60 -26.53 -17.54
N LYS A 105 26.22 -27.55 -18.14
CA LYS A 105 25.66 -28.89 -18.38
C LYS A 105 25.12 -29.59 -17.10
N SER A 106 25.06 -28.90 -15.95
CA SER A 106 24.28 -29.34 -14.79
C SER A 106 22.81 -28.98 -15.02
N ILE A 107 22.15 -29.83 -15.77
CA ILE A 107 20.72 -30.08 -15.64
C ILE A 107 20.43 -30.24 -14.14
N ASN A 108 19.65 -29.34 -13.50
CA ASN A 108 18.73 -29.61 -12.36
C ASN A 108 18.62 -28.61 -11.20
N ALA A 109 19.35 -27.49 -11.11
CA ALA A 109 18.95 -26.47 -10.14
C ALA A 109 17.94 -25.51 -10.78
N ILE A 110 16.70 -25.99 -10.99
CA ILE A 110 15.59 -25.08 -11.31
C ILE A 110 15.48 -24.11 -10.14
N ARG A 111 15.87 -22.86 -10.36
CA ARG A 111 15.70 -21.83 -9.36
C ARG A 111 14.25 -21.39 -9.39
N SER A 112 13.53 -21.62 -8.31
CA SER A 112 12.13 -21.18 -8.16
C SER A 112 12.08 -19.86 -7.41
N SER A 113 11.13 -19.01 -7.80
CA SER A 113 10.83 -17.81 -7.03
C SER A 113 9.33 -17.68 -6.83
N SER A 114 8.93 -17.31 -5.63
CA SER A 114 7.53 -17.08 -5.28
C SER A 114 7.36 -15.75 -4.56
N LEU A 115 6.47 -14.91 -5.07
CA LEU A 115 6.05 -13.67 -4.43
C LEU A 115 4.61 -13.79 -3.96
N THR A 116 4.35 -13.37 -2.73
CA THR A 116 3.01 -13.26 -2.16
C THR A 116 2.74 -11.81 -1.79
N PHE A 117 1.66 -11.25 -2.29
CA PHE A 117 1.19 -9.91 -1.93
C PHE A 117 -0.10 -10.05 -1.13
N LEU A 118 -0.12 -9.49 0.07
CA LEU A 118 -1.25 -9.51 0.99
C LEU A 118 -1.87 -8.11 1.04
N TYR A 119 -3.15 -7.98 0.71
CA TYR A 119 -3.92 -6.77 0.98
C TYR A 119 -4.54 -6.89 2.38
N CYS A 120 -4.19 -5.94 3.24
CA CYS A 120 -4.59 -5.88 4.63
C CYS A 120 -5.43 -4.61 4.84
N PRO A 121 -6.77 -4.72 4.80
CA PRO A 121 -7.66 -3.58 4.93
C PRO A 121 -7.56 -2.95 6.33
N LEU A 122 -8.12 -1.75 6.47
CA LEU A 122 -8.13 -1.01 7.73
C LEU A 122 -8.72 -1.80 8.91
N PHE A 123 -9.79 -2.55 8.66
CA PHE A 123 -10.47 -3.41 9.63
C PHE A 123 -10.83 -4.75 9.00
N ASP A 124 -11.13 -5.74 9.84
CA ASP A 124 -11.40 -7.14 9.47
C ASP A 124 -10.26 -7.78 8.65
N ALA A 125 -9.02 -7.32 8.91
CA ALA A 125 -7.84 -7.82 8.22
C ALA A 125 -7.73 -9.35 8.39
N PRO A 126 -7.45 -10.09 7.31
CA PRO A 126 -7.23 -11.53 7.37
C PRO A 126 -6.19 -11.88 8.45
N SER A 127 -6.36 -13.03 9.12
CA SER A 127 -5.40 -13.49 10.13
C SER A 127 -3.96 -13.56 9.60
N ARG A 128 -3.79 -13.76 8.30
CA ARG A 128 -2.50 -13.74 7.58
C ARG A 128 -1.79 -12.39 7.61
N CYS A 129 -2.50 -11.28 7.76
CA CYS A 129 -1.89 -9.94 7.92
C CYS A 129 -1.13 -9.83 9.24
N ASN A 130 -1.67 -10.45 10.29
CA ASN A 130 -1.12 -10.42 11.65
C ASN A 130 -0.30 -11.67 12.00
N ALA A 131 -0.28 -12.67 11.12
CA ALA A 131 0.49 -13.88 11.34
C ALA A 131 1.98 -13.53 11.34
N SER A 132 2.63 -13.77 12.47
CA SER A 132 4.06 -14.03 12.45
C SER A 132 4.26 -15.25 11.54
N PRO A 133 5.16 -15.21 10.55
CA PRO A 133 5.37 -16.33 9.66
C PRO A 133 5.91 -17.49 10.52
N ASN A 134 5.03 -18.45 10.78
CA ASN A 134 5.26 -19.54 11.74
C ASN A 134 6.62 -20.19 11.53
N GLU A 135 7.31 -20.43 12.65
CA GLU A 135 8.51 -21.25 12.83
C GLU A 135 8.23 -22.71 12.46
N THR A 136 7.92 -22.99 11.20
CA THR A 136 7.67 -24.35 10.72
C THR A 136 8.95 -24.86 10.06
N GLY A 137 9.94 -25.24 10.88
CA GLY A 137 11.07 -26.09 10.50
C GLY A 137 11.77 -25.78 9.17
N SER A 138 11.74 -24.52 8.74
CA SER A 138 12.13 -24.11 7.40
C SER A 138 13.64 -23.99 7.34
N THR A 139 14.28 -24.67 6.39
CA THR A 139 15.71 -24.51 6.07
C THR A 139 15.99 -23.20 5.33
N MET A 140 15.05 -22.25 5.31
CA MET A 140 15.22 -20.95 4.69
C MET A 140 16.00 -20.00 5.60
N ALA A 141 17.00 -19.31 5.05
CA ALA A 141 17.63 -18.16 5.66
C ALA A 141 16.75 -16.91 5.43
N VAL A 142 16.50 -16.16 6.50
CA VAL A 142 15.77 -14.90 6.42
C VAL A 142 16.73 -13.79 5.96
N LEU A 143 16.41 -13.17 4.82
CA LEU A 143 17.16 -12.05 4.26
C LEU A 143 16.59 -10.71 4.70
N ALA A 144 15.27 -10.62 4.88
CA ALA A 144 14.61 -9.46 5.44
C ALA A 144 13.39 -9.87 6.26
N GLU A 145 13.21 -9.22 7.41
CA GLU A 145 12.00 -9.33 8.21
C GLU A 145 11.63 -7.92 8.70
N THR A 146 10.56 -7.39 8.11
CA THR A 146 10.06 -6.03 8.34
C THR A 146 8.54 -6.07 8.49
N PRO A 147 7.90 -5.02 9.05
CA PRO A 147 6.44 -4.93 9.09
C PRO A 147 5.75 -5.09 7.72
N TRP A 148 6.41 -4.63 6.64
CA TRP A 148 5.83 -4.62 5.29
C TRP A 148 6.24 -5.80 4.43
N ALA A 149 7.35 -6.46 4.74
CA ALA A 149 7.88 -7.52 3.90
C ALA A 149 8.72 -8.53 4.67
N ARG A 150 8.65 -9.79 4.21
CA ARG A 150 9.57 -10.85 4.58
C ARG A 150 10.15 -11.50 3.34
N ILE A 151 11.47 -11.66 3.32
CA ILE A 151 12.22 -12.21 2.21
C ILE A 151 13.06 -13.34 2.75
N GLU A 152 12.96 -14.51 2.13
CA GLU A 152 13.66 -15.72 2.54
C GLU A 152 14.29 -16.41 1.33
N ASP A 153 15.35 -17.16 1.60
CA ASP A 153 16.14 -17.87 0.60
C ASP A 153 16.53 -19.24 1.14
N SER A 154 16.49 -20.27 0.32
CA SER A 154 16.80 -21.62 0.77
C SER A 154 18.27 -21.74 1.17
N ALA A 155 18.56 -22.27 2.35
CA ALA A 155 19.92 -22.50 2.83
C ALA A 155 20.21 -24.02 2.93
N PRO A 156 21.46 -24.46 2.70
CA PRO A 156 22.65 -23.66 2.38
C PRO A 156 22.79 -23.25 0.90
N ASP A 157 22.03 -23.89 0.00
CA ASP A 157 22.07 -23.61 -1.44
C ASP A 157 20.80 -22.85 -1.87
N PRO A 158 20.93 -21.64 -2.45
CA PRO A 158 19.80 -20.79 -2.81
C PRO A 158 19.14 -21.23 -4.12
N ILE A 159 18.32 -22.27 -4.03
CA ILE A 159 17.50 -22.82 -5.11
C ILE A 159 16.08 -22.26 -5.10
N GLU A 160 15.59 -21.79 -3.96
CA GLU A 160 14.24 -21.24 -3.82
C GLU A 160 14.29 -19.91 -3.08
N MET A 161 13.62 -18.90 -3.63
CA MET A 161 13.51 -17.60 -2.99
C MET A 161 12.06 -17.16 -2.88
N THR A 162 11.66 -16.80 -1.66
CA THR A 162 10.30 -16.38 -1.36
C THR A 162 10.27 -14.94 -0.86
N GLY A 163 9.27 -14.18 -1.31
CA GLY A 163 9.00 -12.84 -0.82
C GLY A 163 7.54 -12.69 -0.46
N THR A 164 7.24 -12.20 0.73
CA THR A 164 5.90 -11.81 1.14
C THR A 164 5.87 -10.32 1.37
N PHE A 165 4.98 -9.59 0.70
CA PHE A 165 4.80 -8.14 0.81
C PHE A 165 3.37 -7.85 1.29
N LYS A 166 3.24 -6.92 2.24
CA LYS A 166 1.97 -6.52 2.85
C LYS A 166 1.64 -5.09 2.42
N TRP A 167 0.45 -4.93 1.84
CA TRP A 167 -0.22 -3.66 1.69
C TRP A 167 -1.12 -3.48 2.91
N ASP A 168 -0.57 -2.92 3.98
CA ASP A 168 -1.23 -2.83 5.29
C ASP A 168 -1.55 -1.38 5.62
N ILE A 169 -2.83 -1.04 5.51
CA ILE A 169 -3.33 0.32 5.71
C ILE A 169 -3.06 0.79 7.15
N ARG A 170 -3.23 -0.10 8.14
CA ARG A 170 -2.97 0.23 9.55
C ARG A 170 -1.48 0.50 9.76
N GLN A 171 -0.61 -0.33 9.18
CA GLN A 171 0.83 -0.11 9.28
C GLN A 171 1.25 1.22 8.62
N PHE A 172 0.72 1.56 7.44
CA PHE A 172 1.03 2.82 6.78
C PHE A 172 0.55 4.06 7.57
N LEU A 173 -0.60 3.99 8.24
CA LEU A 173 -1.06 5.06 9.15
C LEU A 173 -0.15 5.20 10.37
N ILE A 174 0.34 4.07 10.91
CA ILE A 174 1.32 4.08 12.00
C ILE A 174 2.63 4.70 11.54
N ASP A 175 3.12 4.33 10.36
CA ASP A 175 4.36 4.88 9.79
C ASP A 175 4.26 6.40 9.65
N ARG A 176 3.10 6.89 9.19
CA ARG A 176 2.81 8.33 9.09
C ARG A 176 2.94 9.00 10.46
N GLN A 177 2.33 8.41 11.48
CA GLN A 177 2.38 8.92 12.84
C GLN A 177 3.80 8.91 13.41
N VAL A 178 4.55 7.81 13.23
CA VAL A 178 5.92 7.69 13.72
C VAL A 178 6.82 8.75 13.09
N ILE A 179 6.67 8.99 11.78
CA ILE A 179 7.44 10.02 11.08
C ILE A 179 7.08 11.43 11.56
N GLU A 180 5.80 11.71 11.84
CA GLU A 180 5.37 13.04 12.32
C GLU A 180 5.78 13.32 13.76
N THR A 181 5.73 12.31 14.62
CA THR A 181 5.89 12.48 16.07
C THR A 181 7.28 12.10 16.58
N ALA A 182 8.06 11.38 15.77
CA ALA A 182 9.30 10.71 16.17
C ALA A 182 9.11 9.78 17.40
N GLN A 183 7.88 9.33 17.66
CA GLN A 183 7.57 8.42 18.77
C GLN A 183 7.38 7.01 18.22
N ALA A 184 7.89 6.02 18.96
CA ALA A 184 7.62 4.63 18.67
C ALA A 184 6.13 4.35 18.96
N VAL A 185 5.43 3.80 17.98
CA VAL A 185 4.04 3.38 18.10
C VAL A 185 4.01 1.86 18.10
N SER A 186 3.18 1.26 18.94
CA SER A 186 2.97 -0.19 18.98
C SER A 186 2.40 -0.69 17.65
N LEU A 187 2.78 -1.90 17.24
CA LEU A 187 2.20 -2.57 16.07
C LEU A 187 0.66 -2.61 16.15
N PRO A 188 -0.04 -2.51 15.01
CA PRO A 188 -1.48 -2.48 15.01
C PRO A 188 -2.00 -3.85 15.47
N GLY A 189 -2.84 -3.84 16.50
CA GLY A 189 -3.68 -4.99 16.79
C GLY A 189 -4.75 -5.17 15.71
N ALA A 190 -5.31 -6.38 15.60
CA ALA A 190 -6.47 -6.60 14.75
C ALA A 190 -7.62 -5.67 15.14
N LEU A 191 -8.22 -5.00 14.15
CA LEU A 191 -9.34 -4.10 14.33
C LEU A 191 -10.57 -4.69 13.66
N SER A 192 -11.62 -4.97 14.43
CA SER A 192 -12.90 -5.37 13.86
C SER A 192 -13.68 -4.15 13.38
N LYS A 193 -14.59 -4.35 12.43
CA LYS A 193 -15.51 -3.31 11.98
C LYS A 193 -16.33 -2.71 13.13
N GLU A 194 -16.82 -3.52 14.06
CA GLU A 194 -17.61 -3.05 15.20
C GLU A 194 -16.77 -2.15 16.11
N THR A 195 -15.51 -2.54 16.36
CA THR A 195 -14.60 -1.76 17.19
C THR A 195 -14.28 -0.41 16.51
N PHE A 196 -14.08 -0.42 15.20
CA PHE A 196 -13.89 0.81 14.43
C PHE A 196 -15.10 1.74 14.50
N GLN A 197 -16.32 1.20 14.39
CA GLN A 197 -17.55 1.98 14.53
C GLN A 197 -17.71 2.59 15.92
N LEU A 198 -17.31 1.86 16.97
CA LEU A 198 -17.28 2.41 18.34
C LEU A 198 -16.29 3.58 18.46
N TYR A 199 -15.10 3.46 17.89
CA TYR A 199 -14.13 4.57 17.87
C TYR A 199 -14.64 5.77 17.09
N LEU A 200 -15.28 5.54 15.94
CA LEU A 200 -15.88 6.60 15.13
C LEU A 200 -16.96 7.35 15.94
N GLN A 201 -17.86 6.61 16.58
CA GLN A 201 -18.91 7.20 17.42
C GLN A 201 -18.31 8.01 18.58
N ASP A 202 -17.33 7.45 19.27
CA ASP A 202 -16.67 8.12 20.39
C ASP A 202 -15.97 9.41 19.94
N TYR A 203 -15.33 9.40 18.77
CA TYR A 203 -14.74 10.61 18.18
C TYR A 203 -15.81 11.66 17.83
N VAL A 204 -16.92 11.25 17.22
CA VAL A 204 -18.02 12.17 16.88
C VAL A 204 -18.58 12.83 18.14
N GLU A 205 -18.92 12.03 19.15
CA GLU A 205 -19.51 12.52 20.41
C GLU A 205 -18.54 13.40 21.21
N SER A 206 -17.27 13.01 21.25
CA SER A 206 -16.26 13.69 22.07
C SER A 206 -15.63 14.90 21.37
N ILE A 207 -15.51 14.90 20.04
CA ILE A 207 -14.73 15.92 19.32
C ILE A 207 -15.60 16.77 18.41
N LEU A 208 -16.47 16.16 17.60
CA LEU A 208 -17.27 16.89 16.63
C LEU A 208 -18.50 17.56 17.25
N LEU A 209 -19.05 16.97 18.31
CA LEU A 209 -20.19 17.53 19.07
C LEU A 209 -19.76 18.35 20.30
N ALA A 210 -18.45 18.56 20.49
CA ALA A 210 -17.94 19.38 21.59
C ALA A 210 -18.50 20.81 21.53
N SER A 211 -18.96 21.32 22.67
CA SER A 211 -19.65 22.62 22.75
C SER A 211 -18.71 23.83 22.66
N SER A 212 -17.41 23.64 22.86
CA SER A 212 -16.39 24.68 22.74
C SER A 212 -15.03 24.10 22.34
N ALA A 213 -14.09 24.97 21.97
CA ALA A 213 -12.72 24.56 21.65
C ALA A 213 -12.00 23.98 22.87
N GLU A 214 -12.20 24.57 24.06
CA GLU A 214 -11.60 24.09 25.31
C GLU A 214 -12.17 22.72 25.73
N ALA A 215 -13.48 22.52 25.55
CA ALA A 215 -14.11 21.24 25.77
C ALA A 215 -13.52 20.17 24.84
N ARG A 216 -13.37 20.51 23.56
CA ARG A 216 -12.77 19.64 22.55
C ARG A 216 -11.32 19.26 22.90
N ASP A 217 -10.50 20.21 23.31
CA ASP A 217 -9.10 19.96 23.65
C ASP A 217 -8.98 19.05 24.88
N LYS A 218 -9.83 19.26 25.89
CA LYS A 218 -9.92 18.37 27.05
C LYS A 218 -10.37 16.96 26.65
N GLN A 219 -11.43 16.86 25.85
CA GLN A 219 -11.95 15.58 25.37
C GLN A 219 -10.95 14.85 24.47
N LEU A 220 -10.11 15.60 23.72
CA LEU A 220 -9.04 15.03 22.91
C LEU A 220 -8.03 14.27 23.78
N GLU A 221 -7.63 14.82 24.93
CA GLU A 221 -6.74 14.11 25.85
C GLU A 221 -7.40 12.85 26.44
N GLU A 222 -8.70 12.89 26.72
CA GLU A 222 -9.45 11.74 27.26
C GLU A 222 -9.66 10.62 26.23
N ILE A 223 -9.80 10.95 24.94
CA ILE A 223 -10.05 9.94 23.89
C ILE A 223 -8.77 9.25 23.41
N LYS A 224 -7.58 9.86 23.60
CA LYS A 224 -6.28 9.27 23.20
C LYS A 224 -6.02 7.92 23.87
N GLU A 225 -6.57 7.72 25.07
CA GLU A 225 -6.45 6.46 25.82
C GLU A 225 -7.42 5.38 25.31
N ARG A 226 -8.43 5.77 24.51
CA ARG A 226 -9.53 4.89 24.06
C ARG A 226 -9.44 4.55 22.58
N ILE A 227 -8.99 5.50 21.75
CA ILE A 227 -8.86 5.35 20.31
C ILE A 227 -7.38 5.22 19.96
N PRO A 228 -6.98 4.15 19.23
CA PRO A 228 -5.61 4.00 18.73
C PRO A 228 -5.15 5.22 17.96
N ALA A 229 -3.90 5.62 18.15
CA ALA A 229 -3.42 6.92 17.70
C ALA A 229 -3.39 7.06 16.17
N ASP A 230 -3.21 5.97 15.44
CA ASP A 230 -3.27 5.90 13.98
C ASP A 230 -4.71 6.08 13.46
N ILE A 231 -5.70 5.50 14.14
CA ILE A 231 -7.12 5.73 13.86
C ILE A 231 -7.53 7.16 14.20
N LEU A 232 -7.04 7.68 15.33
CA LEU A 232 -7.28 9.06 15.72
C LEU A 232 -6.66 10.05 14.73
N TRP A 233 -5.47 9.73 14.18
CA TRP A 233 -4.85 10.51 13.11
C TRP A 233 -5.74 10.52 11.88
N LEU A 234 -6.25 9.37 11.43
CA LEU A 234 -7.17 9.28 10.30
C LEU A 234 -8.40 10.16 10.51
N PHE A 235 -9.08 10.05 11.66
CA PHE A 235 -10.28 10.85 11.95
C PHE A 235 -10.01 12.35 11.99
N ARG A 236 -8.84 12.77 12.50
CA ARG A 236 -8.45 14.18 12.53
C ARG A 236 -8.14 14.75 11.15
N ASN A 237 -7.78 13.91 10.20
CA ASN A 237 -7.41 14.31 8.85
C ASN A 237 -8.51 14.10 7.81
N ALA A 238 -9.55 13.31 8.12
CA ALA A 238 -10.76 13.24 7.31
C ALA A 238 -11.52 14.57 7.27
N TRP A 239 -12.27 14.82 6.19
CA TRP A 239 -13.07 16.04 6.05
C TRP A 239 -14.16 16.09 7.13
N GLN A 240 -14.21 17.18 7.89
CA GLN A 240 -15.28 17.47 8.83
C GLN A 240 -16.33 18.36 8.16
N THR A 241 -17.38 17.75 7.61
CA THR A 241 -18.50 18.46 6.96
C THR A 241 -19.81 18.27 7.71
N THR A 242 -20.71 19.25 7.58
CA THR A 242 -22.10 19.15 8.05
C THR A 242 -23.04 18.57 7.00
N ARG A 243 -22.55 18.31 5.78
CA ARG A 243 -23.35 17.90 4.62
C ARG A 243 -23.63 16.39 4.55
N GLY A 244 -23.24 15.62 5.55
CA GLY A 244 -23.49 14.19 5.60
C GLY A 244 -22.93 13.52 6.85
N PRO A 245 -23.08 12.20 6.97
CA PRO A 245 -22.47 11.41 8.04
C PRO A 245 -20.93 11.46 7.94
N PHE A 246 -20.26 11.68 9.06
CA PHE A 246 -18.80 11.69 9.13
C PHE A 246 -18.15 10.35 8.72
N GLU A 247 -18.87 9.23 8.88
CA GLU A 247 -18.45 7.91 8.40
C GLU A 247 -18.06 7.91 6.91
N ASN A 248 -18.83 8.63 6.08
CA ASN A 248 -18.57 8.71 4.64
C ASN A 248 -17.25 9.45 4.37
N GLU A 249 -16.95 10.48 5.14
CA GLU A 249 -15.72 11.27 4.96
C GLU A 249 -14.49 10.49 5.42
N VAL A 250 -14.64 9.66 6.46
CA VAL A 250 -13.58 8.73 6.87
C VAL A 250 -13.35 7.67 5.80
N ALA A 251 -14.42 7.11 5.19
CA ALA A 251 -14.27 6.16 4.08
C ALA A 251 -13.55 6.81 2.88
N ASN A 252 -13.95 8.02 2.48
CA ASN A 252 -13.28 8.78 1.42
C ASN A 252 -11.81 9.05 1.76
N ALA A 253 -11.50 9.37 3.01
CA ALA A 253 -10.13 9.62 3.46
C ALA A 253 -9.27 8.35 3.41
N VAL A 254 -9.84 7.16 3.68
CA VAL A 254 -9.14 5.88 3.52
C VAL A 254 -8.86 5.63 2.04
N ASP A 255 -9.85 5.80 1.17
CA ASP A 255 -9.67 5.60 -0.28
C ASP A 255 -8.59 6.55 -0.84
N ALA A 256 -8.62 7.82 -0.46
CA ALA A 256 -7.59 8.80 -0.84
C ALA A 256 -6.20 8.41 -0.29
N PHE A 257 -6.13 7.95 0.96
CA PHE A 257 -4.88 7.50 1.56
C PHE A 257 -4.29 6.29 0.80
N GLU A 258 -5.13 5.34 0.37
CA GLU A 258 -4.69 4.19 -0.43
C GLU A 258 -4.13 4.58 -1.79
N GLU A 259 -4.66 5.62 -2.41
CA GLU A 259 -4.14 6.13 -3.68
C GLU A 259 -2.79 6.83 -3.48
N ASP A 260 -2.70 7.73 -2.50
CA ASP A 260 -1.53 8.57 -2.25
C ASP A 260 -0.35 7.78 -1.65
N ILE A 261 -0.60 6.67 -0.95
CA ILE A 261 0.47 5.85 -0.33
C ILE A 261 1.28 5.04 -1.36
N LEU A 262 0.80 4.93 -2.61
CA LEU A 262 1.41 4.06 -3.61
C LEU A 262 2.90 4.38 -3.85
N GLU A 263 3.25 5.65 -4.02
CA GLU A 263 4.64 6.03 -4.31
C GLU A 263 5.58 5.72 -3.12
N TYR A 264 5.08 5.92 -1.90
CA TYR A 264 5.78 5.53 -0.68
C TYR A 264 5.98 4.01 -0.62
N ALA A 265 4.91 3.23 -0.81
CA ALA A 265 4.95 1.77 -0.74
C ALA A 265 5.90 1.17 -1.78
N LEU A 266 5.91 1.71 -3.01
CA LEU A 266 6.84 1.32 -4.07
C LEU A 266 8.30 1.61 -3.69
N SER A 267 8.57 2.82 -3.20
CA SER A 267 9.91 3.24 -2.80
C SER A 267 10.44 2.43 -1.62
N LEU A 268 9.57 2.14 -0.65
CA LEU A 268 9.86 1.30 0.50
C LEU A 268 10.14 -0.15 0.08
N GLY A 269 9.29 -0.72 -0.77
CA GLY A 269 9.46 -2.07 -1.30
C GLY A 269 10.80 -2.23 -2.01
N GLN A 270 11.14 -1.30 -2.91
CA GLN A 270 12.44 -1.27 -3.58
C GLN A 270 13.59 -1.20 -2.57
N HIS A 271 13.51 -0.31 -1.59
CA HIS A 271 14.56 -0.15 -0.58
C HIS A 271 14.80 -1.43 0.24
N ILE A 272 13.73 -2.14 0.61
CA ILE A 272 13.83 -3.42 1.33
C ILE A 272 14.48 -4.47 0.44
N LEU A 273 14.07 -4.55 -0.84
CA LEU A 273 14.63 -5.49 -1.81
C LEU A 273 16.13 -5.27 -2.02
N ASP A 274 16.53 -4.03 -2.28
CA ASP A 274 17.93 -3.66 -2.54
C ASP A 274 18.80 -4.08 -1.35
N LYS A 275 18.36 -3.79 -0.11
CA LYS A 275 19.10 -4.19 1.09
C LYS A 275 19.12 -5.71 1.29
N ALA A 276 18.00 -6.40 1.05
CA ALA A 276 17.89 -7.84 1.29
C ALA A 276 18.75 -8.65 0.31
N LEU A 277 18.92 -8.15 -0.92
CA LEU A 277 19.67 -8.80 -1.99
C LEU A 277 21.14 -8.34 -2.08
N ASP A 278 21.52 -7.30 -1.32
CA ASP A 278 22.91 -6.92 -1.15
C ASP A 278 23.62 -7.94 -0.24
N GLU A 279 24.46 -8.78 -0.86
CA GLU A 279 25.21 -9.91 -0.26
C GLU A 279 26.12 -9.50 0.92
N SER A 280 26.29 -8.20 1.15
CA SER A 280 27.14 -7.66 2.22
C SER A 280 26.47 -7.55 3.59
N THR A 281 25.16 -7.78 3.70
CA THR A 281 24.42 -7.50 4.94
C THR A 281 23.85 -8.75 5.62
N SER A 282 23.93 -8.75 6.96
CA SER A 282 23.06 -9.57 7.82
C SER A 282 21.60 -9.25 7.54
N ALA A 283 20.69 -10.18 7.88
CA ALA A 283 19.24 -10.02 7.73
C ALA A 283 18.76 -8.59 7.98
N VAL A 284 18.05 -8.02 6.99
CA VAL A 284 17.52 -6.66 7.03
C VAL A 284 16.46 -6.58 8.12
N ASN A 285 16.73 -5.74 9.13
CA ASN A 285 15.85 -5.51 10.26
C ASN A 285 15.41 -4.04 10.28
N ILE A 286 14.46 -3.69 9.40
CA ILE A 286 13.80 -2.38 9.39
C ILE A 286 12.48 -2.55 10.14
N THR A 287 12.41 -2.01 11.36
CA THR A 287 11.25 -2.17 12.25
C THR A 287 10.30 -0.99 12.23
N THR A 288 10.71 0.13 11.64
CA THR A 288 9.92 1.36 11.60
C THR A 288 10.29 2.24 10.41
N ALA A 289 9.31 2.98 9.89
CA ALA A 289 9.53 3.93 8.80
C ALA A 289 10.53 5.05 9.14
N ALA A 290 10.79 5.33 10.42
CA ALA A 290 11.84 6.28 10.80
C ALA A 290 13.27 5.82 10.44
N GLN A 291 13.48 4.53 10.16
CA GLN A 291 14.78 3.95 9.79
C GLN A 291 15.05 3.98 8.27
N VAL A 292 14.07 4.35 7.45
CA VAL A 292 14.23 4.42 6.00
C VAL A 292 14.80 5.78 5.57
N PRO A 293 15.44 5.90 4.39
CA PRO A 293 15.96 7.16 3.89
C PRO A 293 14.94 8.31 3.91
N GLU A 294 15.40 9.53 4.23
CA GLU A 294 14.56 10.73 4.40
C GLU A 294 13.71 11.06 3.17
N ASN A 295 14.21 10.78 1.96
CA ASN A 295 13.45 10.98 0.73
C ASN A 295 12.22 10.06 0.66
N ILE A 296 12.30 8.83 1.18
CA ILE A 296 11.15 7.92 1.29
C ILE A 296 10.20 8.41 2.38
N GLN A 297 10.72 8.83 3.53
CA GLN A 297 9.90 9.39 4.61
C GLN A 297 9.09 10.62 4.15
N THR A 298 9.69 11.46 3.31
CA THR A 298 9.05 12.67 2.78
C THR A 298 7.80 12.37 1.96
N LEU A 299 7.79 11.26 1.19
CA LEU A 299 6.60 10.84 0.43
C LEU A 299 5.40 10.60 1.34
N LEU A 300 5.64 10.01 2.51
CA LEU A 300 4.60 9.80 3.51
C LEU A 300 4.18 11.14 4.15
N ARG A 301 5.12 12.07 4.34
CA ARG A 301 4.85 13.41 4.91
C ARG A 301 3.97 14.30 4.06
N THR A 302 3.97 14.10 2.75
CA THR A 302 3.24 14.93 1.80
C THR A 302 1.80 14.50 1.57
N ILE A 303 1.39 13.33 2.07
CA ILE A 303 0.00 12.86 1.96
C ILE A 303 -0.92 13.77 2.78
N ASP A 304 -1.94 14.30 2.12
CA ASP A 304 -2.95 15.20 2.69
C ASP A 304 -4.35 14.73 2.32
N LEU A 305 -5.08 14.24 3.33
CA LEU A 305 -6.40 13.62 3.18
C LEU A 305 -7.55 14.64 3.07
N ARG A 306 -7.24 15.95 3.03
CA ARG A 306 -8.25 17.02 3.02
C ARG A 306 -8.48 17.65 1.64
N ASN A 307 -7.81 17.16 0.60
CA ASN A 307 -7.88 17.72 -0.75
C ASN A 307 -8.97 17.09 -1.62
#